data_AF-A0A7U7EJ94-F1
#
_entry.id   AF-A0A7U7EJ94-F1
#
_cell.length_a   1.000
_cell.length_b   1.000
_cell.length_c   1.000
_cell.angle_alpha   90.00
_cell.angle_beta   90.00
_cell.angle_gamma   90.00
#
_symmetry.space_group_name_H-M   'P 1'
#
loop_
_entity.id
_entity.type
_entity.pdbx_description
1 polymer ?
#
loop_
_entity_poly.entity_id
_entity_poly.type
_entity_poly.pdbx_seq_one_letter_code
_entity_poly.pdbx_strand_id
1 'polypeptide(L)' 'MPDPRDRATSSPPPTLGEGCVRRYDPEALSDENGTEFPGAAELWEELQRSEEEERKEP' A
#
# COMPACT_ATOMS: atom_id res chain seq x y z
N MET A 1 23.77 -1.95 -22.95
CA MET A 1 23.13 -2.51 -21.75
C MET A 1 21.73 -1.93 -21.69
N PRO A 2 20.67 -2.72 -21.92
CA PRO A 2 19.29 -2.25 -21.73
C PRO A 2 19.04 -1.87 -20.27
N ASP A 3 18.20 -0.86 -20.01
CA ASP A 3 17.90 -0.42 -18.65
C ASP A 3 17.12 -1.54 -17.94
N PRO A 4 17.47 -1.94 -16.70
CA PRO A 4 16.70 -2.90 -15.93
C PRO A 4 15.19 -2.57 -15.82
N ARG A 5 14.82 -1.28 -15.89
CA ARG A 5 13.43 -0.81 -15.90
C ARG A 5 12.70 -1.06 -17.20
N ASP A 6 13.40 -1.25 -18.32
CA ASP A 6 12.79 -1.62 -19.60
C ASP A 6 12.14 -3.02 -19.55
N ARG A 7 12.48 -3.83 -18.53
CA ARG A 7 11.87 -5.15 -18.27
C ARG A 7 10.66 -5.08 -17.33
N ALA A 8 10.36 -3.92 -16.74
CA ALA A 8 9.23 -3.76 -15.83
C ALA A 8 7.94 -3.60 -16.65
N THR A 9 7.06 -4.59 -16.59
CA THR A 9 5.74 -4.53 -17.24
C THR A 9 4.68 -3.82 -16.40
N SER A 10 4.96 -3.58 -15.12
CA SER A 10 4.04 -2.90 -14.21
C SER A 10 4.25 -1.39 -14.29
N SER A 11 3.19 -0.65 -14.60
CA SER A 11 3.14 0.81 -14.55
C SER A 11 2.18 1.28 -13.46
N PRO A 12 2.50 2.36 -12.71
CA PRO A 12 1.59 2.90 -11.72
C PRO A 12 0.36 3.54 -12.38
N PRO A 13 -0.78 3.63 -11.67
CA PRO A 13 -1.94 4.40 -12.12
C PRO A 13 -1.58 5.87 -12.40
N PRO A 14 -2.34 6.55 -13.27
CA PRO A 14 -2.13 7.97 -13.55
C PRO A 14 -2.31 8.82 -12.29
N THR A 15 -1.70 10.01 -12.31
CA THR A 15 -1.71 10.95 -11.18
C THR A 15 -2.24 12.32 -11.62
N LEU A 16 -2.98 12.98 -10.74
CA LEU A 16 -3.48 14.34 -10.87
C LEU A 16 -2.64 15.31 -10.02
N GLY A 17 -2.52 16.56 -10.46
CA GLY A 17 -1.77 17.62 -9.75
C GLY A 17 -0.26 17.56 -9.98
N GLU A 18 0.46 18.55 -9.42
CA GLU A 18 1.89 18.77 -9.68
C GLU A 18 2.67 18.95 -8.38
N GLY A 19 3.96 18.59 -8.40
CA GLY A 19 4.86 18.75 -7.25
C GLY A 19 4.33 18.08 -5.99
N CYS A 20 4.24 18.84 -4.89
CA CYS A 20 3.79 18.35 -3.58
C CYS A 20 2.29 18.00 -3.51
N VAL A 21 1.50 18.38 -4.52
CA VAL A 21 0.04 18.15 -4.54
C VAL A 21 -0.33 16.97 -5.45
N ARG A 22 0.67 16.23 -5.94
CA ARG A 22 0.48 15.08 -6.81
C ARG A 22 -0.20 13.94 -6.06
N ARG A 23 -1.29 13.40 -6.63
CA ARG A 23 -2.06 12.27 -6.08
C ARG A 23 -2.47 11.31 -7.19
N TYR A 24 -2.73 10.04 -6.89
CA TYR A 24 -3.30 9.11 -7.87
C TYR A 24 -4.70 9.55 -8.29
N ASP A 25 -5.04 9.32 -9.55
CA ASP A 25 -6.37 9.58 -10.10
C ASP A 25 -7.37 8.53 -9.59
N PRO A 26 -8.35 8.89 -8.75
CA PRO A 26 -9.31 7.93 -8.21
C PRO A 26 -10.17 7.28 -9.29
N GLU A 27 -10.41 7.96 -10.43
CA GLU A 27 -11.21 7.39 -11.53
C GLU A 27 -10.44 6.32 -12.31
N ALA A 28 -9.12 6.29 -12.18
CA ALA A 28 -8.25 5.29 -12.80
C ALA A 28 -7.84 4.17 -11.85
N LEU A 29 -8.27 4.22 -10.57
CA LEU A 29 -8.07 3.14 -9.62
C LEU A 29 -9.18 2.10 -9.80
N SER A 30 -8.76 0.84 -9.87
CA SER A 30 -9.61 -0.35 -9.97
C SER A 30 -9.25 -1.36 -8.88
N ASP A 31 -10.06 -2.40 -8.73
CA ASP A 31 -9.82 -3.49 -7.78
C ASP A 31 -8.47 -4.19 -8.03
N GLU A 32 -7.97 -4.20 -9.27
CA GLU A 32 -6.67 -4.75 -9.64
C GLU A 32 -5.47 -3.88 -9.18
N ASN A 33 -5.71 -2.61 -8.87
CA ASN A 33 -4.69 -1.72 -8.31
C ASN A 33 -4.55 -1.87 -6.79
N GLY A 34 -5.52 -2.54 -6.16
CA GLY A 34 -5.44 -2.97 -4.77
C GLY A 34 -4.79 -4.34 -4.64
N THR A 35 -4.50 -4.74 -3.41
CA THR A 35 -4.23 -6.14 -3.08
C THR A 35 -5.26 -6.57 -2.06
N GLU A 36 -5.89 -7.72 -2.30
CA GLU A 36 -6.68 -8.39 -1.26
C GLU A 36 -5.73 -8.71 -0.11
N PHE A 37 -6.05 -8.23 1.09
CA PHE A 37 -5.30 -8.55 2.29
C PHE A 37 -6.20 -9.36 3.25
N PRO A 38 -6.50 -10.63 2.92
CA PRO A 38 -7.50 -11.41 3.63
C PRO A 38 -7.17 -11.64 5.11
N GLY A 39 -5.88 -11.58 5.49
CA GLY A 39 -5.42 -11.69 6.88
C GLY A 39 -5.26 -10.35 7.61
N ALA A 40 -5.67 -9.22 7.02
CA ALA A 40 -5.45 -7.90 7.61
C ALA A 40 -6.13 -7.77 8.99
N ALA A 41 -7.34 -8.31 9.14
CA ALA A 41 -8.09 -8.25 10.39
C ALA A 41 -7.41 -9.07 11.50
N GLU A 42 -6.98 -10.30 11.20
CA GLU A 42 -6.28 -11.17 12.15
C GLU A 42 -4.95 -10.54 12.59
N LEU A 43 -4.15 -10.06 11.64
CA LEU A 43 -2.90 -9.36 11.94
C LEU A 43 -3.13 -8.12 12.82
N TRP A 44 -4.19 -7.36 12.54
CA TRP A 44 -4.53 -6.19 13.36
C TRP A 44 -4.86 -6.59 14.80
N GLU A 45 -5.63 -7.64 15.01
CA GLU A 45 -5.94 -8.15 16.35
C GLU A 45 -4.69 -8.61 17.11
N GLU A 46 -3.74 -9.27 16.43
CA GLU A 46 -2.46 -9.68 17.01
C GLU A 46 -1.63 -8.47 17.46
N LEU A 47 -1.50 -7.46 16.58
CA LEU A 47 -0.74 -6.23 16.86
C LEU A 47 -1.35 -5.46 18.04
N GLN A 48 -2.68 -5.34 18.09
CA GLN A 48 -3.34 -4.67 19.21
C GLN A 48 -3.13 -5.44 20.53
N ARG A 49 -3.15 -6.78 20.49
CA ARG A 49 -2.88 -7.60 21.67
C ARG A 49 -1.44 -7.47 22.16
N SER A 50 -0.46 -7.44 21.26
CA SER A 50 0.95 -7.24 21.64
C SER A 50 1.17 -5.84 22.22
N GLU A 51 0.59 -4.80 21.62
CA GLU A 51 0.67 -3.42 22.15
C GLU A 51 0.05 -3.31 23.56
N GLU A 52 -1.05 -4.01 23.82
CA GLU A 52 -1.66 -4.06 25.16
C GLU A 52 -0.82 -4.82 26.19
N GLU A 53 -0.09 -5.86 25.77
CA GLU A 53 0.82 -6.62 26.63
C GLU A 53 2.05 -5.78 26.99
N GLU A 54 2.68 -5.13 26.02
CA GLU A 54 3.78 -4.19 26.23
C GLU A 54 3.38 -3.02 27.15
N ARG A 55 2.16 -2.51 27.03
CA ARG A 55 1.66 -1.43 27.89
C ARG A 55 1.36 -1.86 29.33
N LYS A 56 1.21 -3.16 29.58
CA LYS A 56 0.94 -3.72 30.91
C LYS A 56 2.22 -4.18 31.63
N GLU A 57 3.33 -4.31 30.91
CA GLU A 57 4.64 -4.55 31.52
C GLU A 57 5.15 -3.26 32.20
N PRO A 58 5.49 -3.28 33.50
CA PRO A 58 5.87 -2.08 34.28
C PRO A 58 7.31 -1.61 34.06
#